data_AF-A0A3A4VV15-F1
#
_entry.id   AF-A0A3A4VV15-F1
#
_cell.length_a   1.000
_cell.length_b   1.000
_cell.length_c   1.000
_cell.angle_alpha   90.00
_cell.angle_beta   90.00
_cell.angle_gamma   90.00
#
_symmetry.space_group_name_H-M   'P 1'
#
loop_
_entity.id
_entity.type
_entity.pdbx_description
1 polymer ?
#
loop_
_entity_poly.entity_id
_entity_poly.type
_entity_poly.pdbx_seq_one_letter_code
_entity_poly.pdbx_strand_id
1 'polypeptide(L)' 'MYSADSLVKEGFIHCCTKSQVEGVIKAWFRGESDLILLEIEPALLSAEVKYEDSHGTGELFPHVYGPLNLDAVIRATVCA' A
#
# COMPACT_ATOMS: atom_id res chain seq x y z
N MET A 1 -8.95 -4.14 -12.47
CA MET A 1 -8.69 -4.17 -11.01
C MET A 1 -7.36 -4.86 -10.79
N TYR A 2 -6.56 -4.35 -9.85
CA TYR A 2 -5.29 -4.95 -9.45
C TYR A 2 -5.48 -5.81 -8.18
N SER A 3 -4.75 -6.91 -8.08
CA SER A 3 -4.71 -7.76 -6.89
C SER A 3 -3.27 -8.03 -6.52
N ALA A 4 -2.93 -7.87 -5.24
CA ALA A 4 -1.62 -8.22 -4.71
C ALA A 4 -1.62 -9.64 -4.13
N ASP A 5 -0.44 -10.24 -4.04
CA ASP A 5 -0.23 -11.54 -3.37
C ASP A 5 -0.71 -11.53 -1.91
N SER A 6 -0.50 -10.41 -1.19
CA SER A 6 -0.91 -10.26 0.21
C SER A 6 -2.44 -10.31 0.35
N LEU A 7 -3.21 -9.87 -0.66
CA LEU A 7 -4.67 -9.98 -0.60
C LEU A 7 -5.11 -11.46 -0.56
N VAL A 8 -4.40 -12.34 -1.28
CA VAL A 8 -4.70 -13.77 -1.32
C VAL A 8 -4.20 -14.48 -0.05
N LYS A 9 -3.01 -14.11 0.45
CA LYS A 9 -2.35 -14.78 1.57
C LYS A 9 -2.81 -14.29 2.94
N GLU A 10 -3.11 -13.00 3.05
CA GLU A 10 -3.32 -12.30 4.32
C GLU A 10 -4.71 -11.63 4.40
N GLY A 11 -5.39 -11.46 3.25
CA GLY A 11 -6.73 -10.89 3.17
C GLY A 11 -6.77 -9.38 2.94
N PHE A 12 -5.62 -8.72 2.76
CA PHE A 12 -5.53 -7.29 2.47
C PHE A 12 -4.26 -6.90 1.68
N ILE A 13 -4.29 -5.73 1.04
CA ILE A 13 -3.13 -5.12 0.38
C ILE A 13 -2.45 -4.18 1.38
N HIS A 14 -1.15 -4.36 1.63
CA HIS A 14 -0.38 -3.41 2.44
C HIS A 14 -0.25 -2.08 1.72
N CYS A 15 -0.54 -0.99 2.43
CA CYS A 15 -0.27 0.36 2.00
C CYS A 15 0.48 1.10 3.11
N CYS A 16 0.99 2.28 2.79
CA CYS A 16 1.59 3.16 3.77
C CYS A 16 1.13 4.59 3.52
N THR A 17 1.15 5.40 4.58
CA THR A 17 0.94 6.84 4.43
C THR A 17 2.16 7.49 3.77
N LYS A 18 1.98 8.71 3.25
CA LYS A 18 3.05 9.45 2.59
C LYS A 18 4.31 9.61 3.46
N SER A 19 4.17 9.82 4.76
CA SER A 19 5.30 9.96 5.70
C SER A 19 6.03 8.65 5.97
N GLN A 20 5.41 7.50 5.69
CA GLN A 20 5.98 6.17 5.93
C GLN A 20 6.74 5.61 4.72
N VAL A 21 6.59 6.21 3.54
CA VAL A 21 7.15 5.71 2.27
C VAL A 21 8.65 5.42 2.36
N GLU A 22 9.45 6.37 2.87
CA GLU A 22 10.91 6.21 2.98
C GLU A 22 11.28 5.02 3.88
N GLY A 23 10.60 4.89 5.03
CA GLY A 23 10.78 3.78 5.96
C GLY A 23 10.43 2.43 5.33
N VAL A 24 9.31 2.37 4.60
CA VAL A 24 8.85 1.16 3.91
C VAL A 24 9.81 0.74 2.81
N ILE A 25 10.28 1.67 1.96
CA ILE A 25 11.27 1.38 0.91
C ILE A 25 12.55 0.81 1.53
N LYS A 26 13.05 1.46 2.59
CA LYS A 26 14.28 1.02 3.27
C LYS A 26 14.15 -0.35 3.94
N ALA A 27 12.98 -0.66 4.51
CA ALA A 27 12.74 -1.90 5.23
C ALA A 27 12.47 -3.10 4.31
N TRP A 28 11.66 -2.90 3.26
CA TRP A 28 11.08 -4.01 2.49
C TRP A 28 11.56 -4.10 1.04
N PHE A 29 12.04 -3.00 0.46
CA PHE A 29 12.40 -2.95 -0.97
C PHE A 29 13.88 -2.61 -1.20
N ARG A 30 14.73 -2.93 -0.21
CA ARG A 30 16.17 -2.64 -0.29
C ARG A 30 16.83 -3.45 -1.39
N GLY A 31 17.37 -2.76 -2.39
CA GLY A 31 18.10 -3.37 -3.51
C GLY A 31 17.22 -3.72 -4.71
N GLU A 32 15.91 -3.47 -4.63
CA GLU A 32 14.99 -3.58 -5.76
C GLU A 32 15.14 -2.37 -6.69
N SER A 33 15.07 -2.62 -8.00
CA SER A 33 14.99 -1.58 -9.03
C SER A 33 13.58 -1.51 -9.62
N ASP A 34 13.30 -0.45 -10.39
CA ASP A 34 12.05 -0.32 -11.16
C ASP A 34 10.76 -0.32 -10.31
N LEU A 35 10.89 0.07 -9.04
CA LEU A 35 9.75 0.22 -8.13
C LEU A 35 8.86 1.38 -8.59
N ILE A 36 7.55 1.14 -8.56
CA ILE A 36 6.54 2.17 -8.82
C ILE A 36 5.79 2.47 -7.53
N LEU A 37 5.79 3.74 -7.12
CA LEU A 37 4.92 4.26 -6.08
C LEU A 37 3.57 4.62 -6.70
N LEU A 38 2.50 4.00 -6.19
CA LEU A 38 1.12 4.31 -6.53
C LEU A 38 0.51 5.17 -5.43
N GLU A 39 0.05 6.37 -5.78
CA GLU A 39 -0.74 7.20 -4.89
C GLU A 39 -2.22 6.94 -5.11
N ILE A 40 -2.88 6.56 -4.02
CA ILE A 40 -4.26 6.13 -4.00
C ILE A 40 -5.08 7.20 -3.26
N GLU A 41 -6.16 7.67 -3.87
CA GLU A 41 -7.17 8.52 -3.23
C GLU A 41 -8.16 7.62 -2.44
N PRO A 42 -8.14 7.62 -1.10
CA PRO A 42 -8.96 6.70 -0.31
C PRO A 42 -10.46 6.90 -0.53
N ALA A 43 -10.89 8.12 -0.85
CA ALA A 43 -12.31 8.40 -1.11
C ALA A 43 -12.85 7.73 -2.39
N LEU A 44 -11.96 7.29 -3.28
CA LEU A 44 -12.32 6.59 -4.53
C LEU A 44 -12.19 5.07 -4.41
N LEU A 45 -11.72 4.55 -3.27
CA LEU A 45 -11.59 3.11 -3.06
C LEU A 45 -12.97 2.46 -2.92
N SER A 46 -13.16 1.38 -3.67
CA SER A 46 -14.32 0.50 -3.54
C SER A 46 -14.19 -0.49 -2.37
N ALA A 47 -12.97 -0.75 -1.93
CA ALA A 47 -12.64 -1.66 -0.83
C ALA A 47 -12.52 -0.90 0.50
N GLU A 48 -12.79 -1.60 1.61
CA GLU A 48 -12.62 -1.08 2.95
C GLU A 48 -11.13 -0.83 3.26
N VAL A 49 -10.83 0.28 3.94
CA VAL A 49 -9.49 0.59 4.46
C VAL A 49 -9.51 0.59 5.98
N LYS A 50 -8.58 -0.14 6.59
CA LYS A 50 -8.36 -0.09 8.05
C LYS A 50 -6.94 0.32 8.36
N TYR A 51 -6.78 1.10 9.43
CA TYR A 51 -5.48 1.47 9.95
C TYR A 51 -5.17 0.56 11.13
N GLU A 52 -4.14 -0.27 10.99
CA GLU A 52 -3.82 -1.31 11.97
C GLU A 52 -2.31 -1.39 12.23
N ASP A 53 -1.96 -1.82 13.43
CA ASP A 53 -0.59 -2.13 13.81
C ASP A 53 -0.39 -3.65 13.75
N SER A 54 -0.08 -4.16 12.55
CA SER A 54 0.15 -5.59 12.35
C SER A 54 1.44 -6.12 12.96
N HIS A 55 2.36 -5.23 13.38
CA HIS A 55 3.69 -5.62 13.87
C HIS A 55 3.90 -5.31 15.36
N GLY A 56 2.91 -4.75 16.04
CA GLY A 56 2.99 -4.36 17.45
C GLY A 56 4.01 -3.23 17.71
N THR A 57 4.28 -2.39 16.70
CA THR A 57 5.26 -1.30 16.78
C THR A 57 4.67 -0.01 17.37
N GLY A 58 3.35 0.02 17.57
CA GLY A 58 2.58 1.22 17.91
C GLY A 58 2.28 2.13 16.71
N GLU A 59 2.68 1.72 15.50
CA GLU A 59 2.48 2.48 14.28
C GLU A 59 1.38 1.85 13.42
N LEU A 60 0.41 2.67 12.98
CA LEU A 60 -0.69 2.22 12.15
C LEU A 60 -0.35 2.33 10.67
N PHE A 61 -0.63 1.27 9.92
CA PHE A 61 -0.53 1.23 8.46
C PHE A 61 -1.92 1.00 7.85
N PRO A 62 -2.23 1.65 6.71
CA PRO A 62 -3.46 1.38 5.98
C PRO A 62 -3.40 0.01 5.28
N HIS A 63 -4.44 -0.80 5.48
CA HIS A 63 -4.68 -2.06 4.79
C HIS A 63 -5.96 -1.97 3.97
N VAL A 64 -5.87 -2.32 2.68
CA VAL A 64 -7.02 -2.34 1.76
C VAL A 64 -7.57 -3.76 1.68
N TYR A 65 -8.79 -3.98 2.17
CA TYR A 65 -9.47 -5.28 2.25
C TYR A 65 -10.22 -5.60 0.96
N GLY A 66 -9.50 -5.63 -0.15
CA GLY A 66 -10.07 -5.94 -1.46
C GLY A 66 -9.13 -5.59 -2.61
N PRO A 67 -9.52 -5.93 -3.84
CA PRO A 67 -8.75 -5.55 -5.02
C PRO A 67 -8.72 -4.03 -5.18
N LEU A 68 -7.60 -3.51 -5.69
CA LEU A 68 -7.44 -2.09 -5.98
C LEU A 68 -8.14 -1.74 -7.31
N ASN A 69 -9.16 -0.89 -7.24
CA ASN A 69 -9.77 -0.28 -8.42
C ASN A 69 -8.85 0.84 -8.97
N LEU A 70 -8.63 0.84 -10.30
CA LEU A 70 -7.59 1.67 -10.94
C LEU A 70 -7.94 3.17 -10.95
N ASP A 71 -9.22 3.50 -10.92
CA ASP A 71 -9.73 4.87 -10.78
C ASP A 71 -9.45 5.49 -9.41
N ALA A 72 -9.09 4.70 -8.40
CA ALA A 72 -8.57 5.22 -7.15
C ALA A 72 -7.09 5.61 -7.21
N VAL A 73 -6.34 5.20 -8.24
CA VAL A 73 -4.92 5.54 -8.41
C VAL A 73 -4.80 6.87 -9.14
N ILE A 74 -4.38 7.91 -8.41
CA ILE A 74 -4.30 9.28 -8.93
C ILE A 74 -2.91 9.66 -9.47
N ARG A 75 -1.87 8.91 -9.09
CA ARG A 75 -0.51 9.10 -9.60
C ARG A 75 0.29 7.81 -9.53
N ALA A 76 1.16 7.60 -10.51
CA ALA A 76 2.16 6.55 -10.53
C ALA A 76 3.53 7.18 -10.82
N THR A 77 4.52 6.93 -9.95
CA THR A 77 5.87 7.48 -10.07
C THR A 77 6.91 6.40 -9.85
N VAL A 78 8.00 6.42 -10.61
CA VAL A 78 9.15 5.55 -10.36
C VAL A 78 9.84 6.02 -9.07
N CYS A 79 10.13 5.09 -8.16
CA CYS A 79 10.97 5.37 -7.00
C CYS A 79 12.42 5.51 -7.50
N ALA A 80 13.05 6.63 -7.18
CA ALA A 80 14.45 6.91 -7.48
C ALA A 80 15.39 6.37 -6.39
#